data_AF-A0A4Q4MDW4-F1
#
_entry.id   AF-A0A4Q4MDW4-F1
#
_cell.length_a   1.000
_cell.length_b   1.000
_cell.length_c   1.000
_cell.angle_alpha   90.00
_cell.angle_beta   90.00
_cell.angle_gamma   90.00
#
_symmetry.space_group_name_H-M   'P 1'
#
loop_
_entity.id
_entity.type
_entity.pdbx_description
1 polymer ?
#
loop_
_entity_poly.entity_id
_entity_poly.type
_entity_poly.pdbx_seq_one_letter_code
_entity_poly.pdbx_strand_id
1 'polypeptide(L)'
;DIWSGYRILIQSEKDCRYLEGRIENFLNTFEQTLNDMSDEDFESHKRAMINKRLAKLKNLSSEDNRFWNHIYSDSYDFLQADVDAATLEKLTKKDMVDFYNHYISTSSSQRSKLSVHLQAQAKAKEPSLDERKTAAAAALKIILAEHKITANDEAFQTRIKDVSSKDAIPDAVATHLTDDLKVEKEVANKVLDGAKAALGVADSGLPAAPQALDASADVKSIVDASHPVLIEDVHAWKASMQVSSGVRPVRNLEEFVEVAEKL
;
A
#
# COMPACT_ATOMS: atom_id res chain seq x y z
N ASP A 1 6.69 12.42 -16.09
CA ASP A 1 7.12 11.18 -15.43
C ASP A 1 6.43 9.97 -16.03
N ILE A 2 7.22 9.09 -16.66
CA ILE A 2 6.74 7.86 -17.31
C ILE A 2 7.14 6.67 -16.45
N TRP A 3 6.57 6.61 -15.26
CA TRP A 3 6.63 5.39 -14.47
C TRP A 3 5.20 5.00 -14.10
N SER A 4 4.86 3.75 -14.39
CA SER A 4 3.61 3.16 -13.98
C SER A 4 3.86 2.43 -12.66
N GLY A 5 3.23 2.88 -11.61
CA GLY A 5 3.31 2.24 -10.30
C GLY A 5 2.27 2.83 -9.35
N TYR A 6 1.97 2.09 -8.29
CA TYR A 6 1.20 2.61 -7.17
C TYR A 6 2.17 3.02 -6.06
N ARG A 7 1.81 4.05 -5.30
CA ARG A 7 2.60 4.48 -4.14
C ARG A 7 1.71 4.68 -2.94
N ILE A 8 2.23 4.32 -1.77
CA ILE A 8 1.64 4.62 -0.48
C ILE A 8 2.60 5.54 0.25
N LEU A 9 2.13 6.73 0.64
CA LEU A 9 2.92 7.71 1.37
C LEU A 9 2.27 7.93 2.74
N ILE A 10 3.03 7.68 3.80
CA ILE A 10 2.57 7.81 5.19
C ILE A 10 3.58 8.65 5.96
N GLN A 11 3.07 9.62 6.71
CA GLN A 11 3.82 10.32 7.75
C GLN A 11 3.22 9.94 9.10
N SER A 12 4.04 9.40 10.00
CA SER A 12 3.60 8.95 11.32
C SER A 12 4.71 9.12 12.34
N GLU A 13 4.33 9.13 13.62
CA GLU A 13 5.25 9.03 14.75
C GLU A 13 5.65 7.57 15.04
N LYS A 14 5.00 6.61 14.39
CA LYS A 14 5.30 5.19 14.53
C LYS A 14 6.51 4.80 13.69
N ASP A 15 7.20 3.76 14.14
CA ASP A 15 8.36 3.20 13.45
C ASP A 15 8.03 2.75 12.00
N CYS A 16 9.00 2.88 11.09
CA CYS A 16 8.78 2.53 9.68
C CYS A 16 8.48 1.04 9.48
N ARG A 17 9.11 0.14 10.26
CA ARG A 17 8.83 -1.30 10.20
C ARG A 17 7.40 -1.60 10.65
N TYR A 18 6.88 -0.84 11.62
CA TYR A 18 5.47 -0.93 12.00
C TYR A 18 4.54 -0.51 10.86
N LEU A 19 4.83 0.62 10.20
CA LEU A 19 4.02 1.10 9.07
C LEU A 19 4.02 0.12 7.90
N GLU A 20 5.17 -0.50 7.61
CA GLU A 20 5.29 -1.55 6.61
C GLU A 20 4.34 -2.72 6.86
N GLY A 21 4.33 -3.27 8.08
CA GLY A 21 3.41 -4.35 8.43
C GLY A 21 1.94 -3.94 8.27
N ARG A 22 1.59 -2.68 8.56
CA ARG A 22 0.23 -2.16 8.34
C ARG A 22 -0.12 -2.03 6.86
N ILE A 23 0.84 -1.66 6.01
CA ILE A 23 0.67 -1.62 4.57
C ILE A 23 0.43 -3.03 4.03
N GLU A 24 1.26 -4.00 4.39
CA GLU A 24 1.10 -5.41 3.96
C GLU A 24 -0.27 -5.97 4.38
N ASN A 25 -0.68 -5.73 5.63
CA ASN A 25 -1.99 -6.16 6.10
C ASN A 25 -3.16 -5.48 5.37
N PHE A 26 -3.03 -4.19 5.05
CA PHE A 26 -4.02 -3.48 4.25
C PHE A 26 -4.14 -4.10 2.86
N LEU A 27 -3.02 -4.42 2.21
CA LEU A 27 -3.01 -5.05 0.89
C LEU A 27 -3.70 -6.43 0.93
N ASN A 28 -3.35 -7.28 1.89
CA ASN A 28 -4.01 -8.59 2.05
C ASN A 28 -5.53 -8.47 2.29
N THR A 29 -5.94 -7.52 3.12
CA THR A 29 -7.38 -7.24 3.34
C THR A 29 -8.04 -6.72 2.07
N PHE A 30 -7.37 -5.84 1.32
CA PHE A 30 -7.91 -5.26 0.10
C PHE A 30 -8.06 -6.29 -1.03
N GLU A 31 -7.19 -7.30 -1.09
CA GLU A 31 -7.34 -8.44 -2.00
C GLU A 31 -8.71 -9.12 -1.82
N GLN A 32 -9.13 -9.36 -0.57
CA GLN A 32 -10.45 -9.91 -0.26
C GLN A 32 -11.56 -8.94 -0.69
N THR A 33 -11.45 -7.66 -0.33
CA THR A 33 -12.41 -6.63 -0.75
C THR A 33 -12.59 -6.57 -2.26
N LEU A 34 -11.50 -6.70 -3.05
CA LEU A 34 -11.56 -6.68 -4.50
C LEU A 34 -12.24 -7.94 -5.06
N ASN A 35 -11.97 -9.12 -4.48
CA ASN A 35 -12.61 -10.37 -4.88
C ASN A 35 -14.11 -10.39 -4.56
N ASP A 36 -14.49 -9.88 -3.39
CA ASP A 36 -15.88 -9.89 -2.89
C ASP A 36 -16.74 -8.74 -3.45
N MET A 37 -16.11 -7.75 -4.10
CA MET A 37 -16.81 -6.61 -4.72
C MET A 37 -17.84 -7.08 -5.76
N SER A 38 -19.04 -6.52 -5.75
CA SER A 38 -20.06 -6.82 -6.77
C SER A 38 -19.63 -6.29 -8.14
N ASP A 39 -20.15 -6.88 -9.22
CA ASP A 39 -19.91 -6.35 -10.57
C ASP A 39 -20.54 -4.96 -10.72
N GLU A 40 -21.66 -4.70 -10.06
CA GLU A 40 -22.32 -3.39 -10.03
C GLU A 40 -21.43 -2.30 -9.40
N ASP A 41 -20.78 -2.60 -8.27
CA ASP A 41 -19.86 -1.68 -7.58
C ASP A 41 -18.60 -1.44 -8.42
N PHE A 42 -18.06 -2.50 -9.02
CA PHE A 42 -16.92 -2.38 -9.93
C PHE A 42 -17.25 -1.46 -11.12
N GLU A 43 -18.39 -1.68 -11.78
CA GLU A 43 -18.86 -0.85 -12.88
C GLU A 43 -19.15 0.60 -12.44
N SER A 44 -19.56 0.81 -11.18
CA SER A 44 -19.69 2.15 -10.59
C SER A 44 -18.34 2.86 -10.48
N HIS A 45 -17.32 2.19 -9.95
CA HIS A 45 -15.95 2.71 -9.89
C HIS A 45 -15.37 2.99 -11.28
N LYS A 46 -15.59 2.08 -12.24
CA LYS A 46 -15.17 2.23 -13.64
C LYS A 46 -15.76 3.47 -14.28
N ARG A 47 -17.08 3.66 -14.16
CA ARG A 47 -17.77 4.87 -14.65
C ARG A 47 -17.26 6.14 -13.97
N ALA A 48 -17.01 6.12 -12.66
CA ALA A 48 -16.46 7.27 -11.95
C ALA A 48 -15.07 7.66 -12.48
N MET A 49 -14.22 6.68 -12.81
CA MET A 49 -12.89 6.91 -13.39
C MET A 49 -12.97 7.46 -14.81
N ILE A 50 -13.85 6.92 -15.66
CA ILE A 50 -14.09 7.44 -17.03
C ILE A 50 -14.57 8.90 -16.97
N ASN A 51 -15.56 9.18 -16.13
CA ASN A 51 -16.07 10.54 -15.95
C ASN A 51 -14.99 11.53 -15.47
N LYS A 52 -14.09 11.07 -14.60
CA LYS A 52 -12.96 11.87 -14.13
C LYS A 52 -11.95 12.13 -15.25
N ARG A 53 -11.70 11.16 -16.13
CA ARG A 53 -10.81 11.29 -17.29
C ARG A 53 -11.36 12.26 -18.34
N LEU A 54 -12.66 12.19 -18.62
CA LEU A 54 -13.34 13.01 -19.62
C LEU A 54 -13.88 14.34 -19.07
N ALA A 55 -13.56 14.67 -17.80
CA ALA A 55 -14.04 15.88 -17.17
C ALA A 55 -13.58 17.12 -17.94
N LYS A 56 -14.53 18.02 -18.25
CA LYS A 56 -14.21 19.29 -18.89
C LYS A 56 -13.29 20.12 -18.00
N LEU A 57 -12.30 20.72 -18.63
CA LEU A 57 -11.35 21.61 -17.96
C LEU A 57 -12.07 22.88 -17.52
N LYS A 58 -11.76 23.36 -16.31
CA LYS A 58 -12.49 24.45 -15.66
C LYS A 58 -12.05 25.84 -16.15
N ASN A 59 -10.83 25.94 -16.67
CA ASN A 59 -10.22 27.20 -17.11
C ASN A 59 -9.09 26.92 -18.12
N LEU A 60 -8.66 27.97 -18.82
CA LEU A 60 -7.60 27.93 -19.83
C LEU A 60 -6.28 27.41 -19.26
N SER A 61 -5.91 27.80 -18.04
CA SER A 61 -4.67 27.31 -17.41
C SER A 61 -4.65 25.79 -17.22
N SER A 62 -5.80 25.16 -17.00
CA SER A 62 -5.91 23.70 -16.92
C SER A 62 -5.72 23.04 -18.30
N GLU A 63 -6.16 23.72 -19.36
CA GLU A 63 -5.98 23.29 -20.75
C GLU A 63 -4.54 23.44 -21.21
N ASP A 64 -3.95 24.60 -20.95
CA ASP A 64 -2.53 24.86 -21.21
C ASP A 64 -1.66 23.82 -20.51
N ASN A 65 -1.92 23.53 -19.23
CA ASN A 65 -1.16 22.53 -18.48
C ASN A 65 -1.34 21.12 -19.05
N ARG A 66 -2.57 20.74 -19.43
CA ARG A 66 -2.82 19.44 -20.07
C ARG A 66 -1.97 19.27 -21.33
N PHE A 67 -1.99 20.24 -22.26
CA PHE A 67 -1.19 20.17 -23.47
C PHE A 67 0.31 20.25 -23.18
N TRP A 68 0.71 21.16 -22.30
CA TRP A 68 2.12 21.37 -21.96
C TRP A 68 2.77 20.13 -21.36
N ASN A 69 2.05 19.33 -20.57
CA ASN A 69 2.59 18.06 -20.05
C ASN A 69 2.95 17.07 -21.16
N HIS A 70 2.17 17.02 -22.25
CA HIS A 70 2.46 16.15 -23.39
C HIS A 70 3.63 16.67 -24.24
N ILE A 71 3.76 17.99 -24.35
CA ILE A 71 4.87 18.65 -25.06
C ILE A 71 6.17 18.48 -24.27
N TYR A 72 6.18 18.87 -23.00
CA TYR A 72 7.35 18.83 -22.12
C TYR A 72 7.88 17.41 -21.90
N SER A 73 7.02 16.39 -21.99
CA SER A 73 7.41 14.99 -21.88
C SER A 73 7.80 14.33 -23.21
N ASP A 74 7.73 15.04 -24.34
CA ASP A 74 7.90 14.50 -25.69
C ASP A 74 6.98 13.31 -26.02
N SER A 75 5.82 13.21 -25.34
CA SER A 75 4.84 12.13 -25.58
C SER A 75 3.84 12.49 -26.67
N TYR A 76 3.51 13.78 -26.83
CA TYR A 76 2.53 14.31 -27.78
C TYR A 76 1.17 13.55 -27.80
N ASP A 77 0.79 12.98 -26.66
CA ASP A 77 -0.43 12.16 -26.51
C ASP A 77 -1.66 13.00 -26.16
N PHE A 78 -2.03 13.94 -27.03
CA PHE A 78 -3.09 14.92 -26.74
C PHE A 78 -4.49 14.31 -26.58
N LEU A 79 -4.69 13.10 -27.11
CA LEU A 79 -5.94 12.34 -27.03
C LEU A 79 -5.93 11.29 -25.91
N GLN A 80 -4.93 11.31 -25.02
CA GLN A 80 -4.78 10.36 -23.93
C GLN A 80 -6.07 10.17 -23.13
N ALA A 81 -6.78 11.26 -22.79
CA ALA A 81 -8.00 11.17 -22.00
C ALA A 81 -9.10 10.34 -22.68
N ASP A 82 -9.26 10.47 -24.00
CA ASP A 82 -10.25 9.74 -24.79
C ASP A 82 -9.84 8.28 -24.98
N VAL A 83 -8.55 8.03 -25.24
CA VAL A 83 -7.97 6.69 -25.37
C VAL A 83 -8.04 5.92 -24.05
N ASP A 84 -7.69 6.57 -22.94
CA ASP A 84 -7.79 6.03 -21.58
C ASP A 84 -9.24 5.65 -21.26
N ALA A 85 -10.20 6.54 -21.55
CA ALA A 85 -11.62 6.26 -21.32
C ALA A 85 -12.10 5.05 -22.12
N ALA A 86 -11.78 4.98 -23.41
CA ALA A 86 -12.13 3.85 -24.28
C ALA A 86 -11.43 2.54 -23.86
N THR A 87 -10.25 2.63 -23.24
CA THR A 87 -9.53 1.47 -22.69
C THR A 87 -10.16 1.02 -21.38
N LEU A 88 -10.51 1.94 -20.48
CA LEU A 88 -11.19 1.67 -19.22
C LEU A 88 -12.55 1.02 -19.45
N GLU A 89 -13.30 1.39 -20.50
CA GLU A 89 -14.59 0.77 -20.82
C GLU A 89 -14.49 -0.75 -21.04
N LYS A 90 -13.37 -1.22 -21.61
CA LYS A 90 -13.14 -2.63 -21.93
C LYS A 90 -12.65 -3.45 -20.74
N LEU A 91 -12.22 -2.79 -19.67
CA LEU A 91 -11.65 -3.43 -18.50
C LEU A 91 -12.72 -4.18 -17.71
N THR A 92 -12.40 -5.41 -17.32
CA THR A 92 -13.27 -6.26 -16.49
C THR A 92 -12.75 -6.34 -15.05
N LYS A 93 -13.63 -6.73 -14.12
CA LYS A 93 -13.24 -7.01 -12.73
C LYS A 93 -12.15 -8.08 -12.68
N LYS A 94 -12.26 -9.12 -13.52
CA LYS A 94 -11.27 -10.18 -13.62
C LYS A 94 -9.89 -9.65 -13.99
N ASP A 95 -9.80 -8.75 -14.96
CA ASP A 95 -8.51 -8.14 -15.35
C ASP A 95 -7.86 -7.42 -14.16
N MET A 96 -8.66 -6.74 -13.33
CA MET A 96 -8.16 -6.04 -12.14
C MET A 96 -7.73 -6.98 -11.02
N VAL A 97 -8.46 -8.08 -10.80
CA VAL A 97 -8.05 -9.14 -9.85
C VAL A 97 -6.75 -9.78 -10.30
N ASP A 98 -6.64 -10.16 -11.58
CA ASP A 98 -5.43 -10.77 -12.13
C ASP A 98 -4.24 -9.80 -12.05
N PHE A 99 -4.45 -8.52 -12.37
CA PHE A 99 -3.44 -7.47 -12.20
C PHE A 99 -2.98 -7.33 -10.75
N TYR A 100 -3.93 -7.29 -9.80
CA TYR A 100 -3.62 -7.16 -8.38
C TYR A 100 -2.81 -8.37 -7.88
N ASN A 101 -3.26 -9.58 -8.18
CA ASN A 101 -2.62 -10.82 -7.78
C ASN A 101 -1.20 -10.94 -8.36
N HIS A 102 -0.97 -10.43 -9.57
CA HIS A 102 0.34 -10.49 -10.20
C HIS A 102 1.31 -9.43 -9.68
N TYR A 103 0.90 -8.16 -9.62
CA TYR A 103 1.84 -7.05 -9.39
C TYR A 103 1.81 -6.48 -7.96
N ILE A 104 0.75 -6.72 -7.18
CA ILE A 104 0.51 -6.03 -5.90
C ILE A 104 0.45 -6.98 -4.71
N SER A 105 -0.19 -8.16 -4.86
CA SER A 105 -0.41 -9.11 -3.76
C SER A 105 0.89 -9.47 -3.07
N THR A 106 0.85 -9.54 -1.75
CA THR A 106 2.01 -9.81 -0.89
C THR A 106 2.57 -11.22 -1.09
N SER A 107 1.74 -12.12 -1.63
CA SER A 107 2.09 -13.50 -1.96
C SER A 107 2.72 -13.68 -3.35
N SER A 108 2.72 -12.63 -4.19
CA SER A 108 3.21 -12.72 -5.57
C SER A 108 4.73 -12.68 -5.65
N SER A 109 5.31 -13.62 -6.38
CA SER A 109 6.73 -13.62 -6.73
C SER A 109 7.11 -12.54 -7.77
N GLN A 110 6.12 -11.96 -8.46
CA GLN A 110 6.33 -10.93 -9.49
C GLN A 110 6.15 -9.52 -8.94
N ARG A 111 5.83 -9.39 -7.65
CA ARG A 111 5.70 -8.10 -6.98
C ARG A 111 7.05 -7.40 -6.91
N SER A 112 7.10 -6.18 -7.42
CA SER A 112 8.25 -5.28 -7.28
C SER A 112 7.95 -4.21 -6.25
N LYS A 113 8.69 -4.19 -5.13
CA LYS A 113 8.51 -3.25 -4.03
C LYS A 113 9.80 -2.49 -3.74
N LEU A 114 9.69 -1.17 -3.70
CA LEU A 114 10.71 -0.28 -3.15
C LEU A 114 10.10 0.46 -1.97
N SER A 115 10.81 0.50 -0.85
CA SER A 115 10.43 1.32 0.30
C SER A 115 11.53 2.27 0.70
N VAL A 116 11.13 3.50 1.05
CA VAL A 116 12.03 4.57 1.49
C VAL A 116 11.62 4.95 2.91
N HIS A 117 12.47 4.61 3.88
CA HIS A 117 12.22 4.88 5.30
C HIS A 117 12.91 6.18 5.71
N LEU A 118 12.11 7.19 6.04
CA LEU A 118 12.60 8.46 6.59
C LEU A 118 12.43 8.43 8.11
N GLN A 119 13.52 8.18 8.83
CA GLN A 119 13.51 8.08 10.28
C GLN A 119 13.59 9.46 10.95
N ALA A 120 12.72 9.69 11.93
CA ALA A 120 12.76 10.91 12.74
C ALA A 120 14.03 10.94 13.61
N GLN A 121 14.70 12.08 13.68
CA GLN A 121 15.90 12.25 14.51
C GLN A 121 15.58 12.29 16.01
N ALA A 122 14.37 12.71 16.37
CA ALA A 122 13.90 12.71 17.75
C ALA A 122 13.30 11.33 18.09
N LYS A 123 13.84 10.66 19.12
CA LYS A 123 13.19 9.46 19.68
C LYS A 123 11.86 9.87 20.30
N ALA A 124 10.75 9.40 19.73
CA ALA A 124 9.46 9.49 20.38
C ALA A 124 9.54 8.83 21.77
N LYS A 125 8.89 9.43 22.77
CA LYS A 125 8.81 8.85 24.12
C LYS A 125 8.19 7.47 24.00
N GLU A 126 8.91 6.42 24.39
CA GLU A 126 8.34 5.08 24.38
C GLU A 126 7.11 5.05 25.30
N PRO A 127 5.95 4.59 24.80
CA PRO A 127 4.77 4.47 25.63
C PRO A 127 5.05 3.49 26.75
N SER A 128 4.73 3.92 27.96
CA SER A 128 4.80 3.13 29.18
C SER A 128 3.93 1.87 29.05
N LEU A 129 4.22 0.89 29.90
CA LEU A 129 3.49 -0.38 29.90
C LEU A 129 1.98 -0.16 30.16
N ASP A 130 1.61 0.82 30.98
CA ASP A 130 0.21 1.18 31.24
C ASP A 130 -0.47 1.89 30.06
N GLU A 131 0.25 2.75 29.33
CA GLU A 131 -0.25 3.35 28.09
C GLU A 131 -0.48 2.28 27.02
N ARG A 132 0.41 1.28 26.93
CA ARG A 132 0.24 0.12 26.04
C ARG A 132 -0.98 -0.74 26.45
N LYS A 133 -1.14 -1.05 27.73
CA LYS A 133 -2.33 -1.77 28.25
C LYS A 133 -3.63 -1.03 27.92
N THR A 134 -3.64 0.29 28.08
CA THR A 134 -4.82 1.13 27.78
C THR A 134 -5.11 1.14 26.28
N ALA A 135 -4.08 1.28 25.44
CA ALA A 135 -4.22 1.21 23.99
C ALA A 135 -4.71 -0.16 23.52
N ALA A 136 -4.26 -1.25 24.16
CA ALA A 136 -4.71 -2.62 23.86
C ALA A 136 -6.21 -2.76 24.10
N ALA A 137 -6.68 -2.27 25.24
CA ALA A 137 -8.08 -2.33 25.62
C ALA A 137 -8.95 -1.49 24.69
N ALA A 138 -8.50 -0.29 24.32
CA ALA A 138 -9.21 0.56 23.36
C ALA A 138 -9.28 -0.10 21.97
N ALA A 139 -8.17 -0.65 21.47
CA ALA A 139 -8.12 -1.32 20.19
C ALA A 139 -9.00 -2.57 20.14
N LEU A 140 -8.94 -3.41 21.18
CA LEU A 140 -9.75 -4.61 21.28
C LEU A 140 -11.24 -4.28 21.25
N LYS A 141 -11.68 -3.23 21.97
CA LYS A 141 -13.08 -2.76 21.92
C LYS A 141 -13.54 -2.37 20.52
N ILE A 142 -12.72 -1.62 19.80
CA ILE A 142 -13.04 -1.19 18.42
C ILE A 142 -13.18 -2.43 17.52
N ILE A 143 -12.21 -3.35 17.59
CA ILE A 143 -12.20 -4.52 16.71
C ILE A 143 -13.35 -5.50 17.04
N LEU A 144 -13.66 -5.69 18.33
CA LEU A 144 -14.81 -6.49 18.75
C LEU A 144 -16.13 -5.87 18.28
N ALA A 145 -16.26 -4.54 18.32
CA ALA A 145 -17.42 -3.83 17.80
C ALA A 145 -17.56 -3.99 16.28
N GLU A 146 -16.47 -3.92 15.52
CA GLU A 146 -16.46 -4.18 14.07
C GLU A 146 -16.98 -5.58 13.73
N HIS A 147 -16.62 -6.58 14.53
CA HIS A 147 -17.08 -7.97 14.35
C HIS A 147 -18.43 -8.27 15.02
N LYS A 148 -19.12 -7.25 15.57
CA LYS A 148 -20.40 -7.38 16.29
C LYS A 148 -20.33 -8.35 17.47
N ILE A 149 -19.18 -8.47 18.12
CA ILE A 149 -18.95 -9.32 19.29
C ILE A 149 -19.17 -8.49 20.55
N THR A 150 -20.24 -8.78 21.29
CA THR A 150 -20.47 -8.23 22.64
C THR A 150 -19.55 -8.93 23.64
N ALA A 151 -18.51 -8.24 24.10
CA ALA A 151 -17.59 -8.74 25.11
C ALA A 151 -17.86 -8.15 26.49
N ASN A 152 -17.66 -8.97 27.53
CA ASN A 152 -17.67 -8.50 28.91
C ASN A 152 -16.27 -7.96 29.26
N ASP A 153 -16.16 -6.64 29.35
CA ASP A 153 -14.90 -5.91 29.56
C ASP A 153 -14.17 -6.29 30.86
N GLU A 154 -14.87 -6.78 31.87
CA GLU A 154 -14.30 -7.02 33.21
C GLU A 154 -13.25 -8.13 33.24
N ALA A 155 -13.47 -9.21 32.49
CA ALA A 155 -12.53 -10.33 32.40
C ALA A 155 -11.23 -9.92 31.69
N PHE A 156 -11.35 -9.15 30.61
CA PHE A 156 -10.20 -8.63 29.87
C PHE A 156 -9.41 -7.61 30.69
N GLN A 157 -10.10 -6.70 31.39
CA GLN A 157 -9.47 -5.70 32.25
C GLN A 157 -8.69 -6.33 33.41
N THR A 158 -9.15 -7.47 33.92
CA THR A 158 -8.44 -8.21 34.97
C THR A 158 -7.16 -8.84 34.40
N ARG A 159 -7.28 -9.54 33.27
CA ARG A 159 -6.12 -10.18 32.59
C ARG A 159 -5.06 -9.16 32.18
N ILE A 160 -5.46 -8.00 31.66
CA ILE A 160 -4.49 -7.00 31.19
C ILE A 160 -3.77 -6.28 32.33
N LYS A 161 -4.40 -6.16 33.52
CA LYS A 161 -3.75 -5.60 34.71
C LYS A 161 -2.57 -6.46 35.15
N ASP A 162 -2.73 -7.79 35.10
CA ASP A 162 -1.71 -8.75 35.55
C ASP A 162 -0.53 -8.92 34.59
N VAL A 163 -0.62 -8.36 33.37
CA VAL A 163 0.48 -8.43 32.40
C VAL A 163 1.71 -7.65 32.88
N SER A 164 2.84 -8.34 32.96
CA SER A 164 4.09 -7.82 33.53
C SER A 164 5.12 -7.40 32.47
N SER A 165 4.91 -7.73 31.20
CA SER A 165 5.80 -7.38 30.09
C SER A 165 5.03 -6.98 28.84
N LYS A 166 5.67 -6.20 27.96
CA LYS A 166 5.09 -5.78 26.67
C LYS A 166 4.74 -6.97 25.75
N ASP A 167 5.51 -8.05 25.85
CA ASP A 167 5.41 -9.22 24.97
C ASP A 167 4.29 -10.18 25.40
N ALA A 168 3.82 -10.06 26.65
CA ALA A 168 2.72 -10.87 27.19
C ALA A 168 1.32 -10.25 26.97
N ILE A 169 1.23 -9.02 26.45
CA ILE A 169 -0.06 -8.37 26.15
C ILE A 169 -0.81 -9.13 25.02
N PRO A 170 -0.16 -9.52 23.91
CA PRO A 170 -0.79 -10.34 22.86
C PRO A 170 -1.36 -11.67 23.38
N ASP A 171 -0.64 -12.35 24.27
CA ASP A 171 -1.07 -13.64 24.83
C ASP A 171 -2.32 -13.47 25.70
N ALA A 172 -2.39 -12.39 26.48
CA ALA A 172 -3.58 -12.05 27.25
C ALA A 172 -4.79 -11.75 26.35
N VAL A 173 -4.58 -11.09 25.21
CA VAL A 173 -5.63 -10.86 24.19
C VAL A 173 -6.06 -12.17 23.54
N ALA A 174 -5.12 -13.03 23.13
CA ALA A 174 -5.41 -14.32 22.51
C ALA A 174 -6.22 -15.23 23.44
N THR A 175 -5.83 -15.27 24.72
CA THR A 175 -6.51 -16.05 25.75
C THR A 175 -7.93 -15.53 25.99
N HIS A 176 -8.13 -14.21 26.03
CA HIS A 176 -9.48 -13.63 26.17
C HIS A 176 -10.38 -13.95 24.98
N LEU A 177 -9.85 -13.89 23.76
CA LEU A 177 -10.61 -14.22 22.54
C LEU A 177 -11.02 -15.70 22.48
N THR A 178 -10.13 -16.60 22.93
CA THR A 178 -10.32 -18.04 22.83
C THR A 178 -11.12 -18.61 24.01
N ASP A 179 -10.75 -18.25 25.23
CA ASP A 179 -11.32 -18.86 26.45
C ASP A 179 -12.59 -18.14 26.91
N ASP A 180 -12.59 -16.80 26.89
CA ASP A 180 -13.68 -16.01 27.46
C ASP A 180 -14.78 -15.74 26.41
N LEU A 181 -14.39 -15.38 25.18
CA LEU A 181 -15.32 -15.01 24.10
C LEU A 181 -15.67 -16.16 23.15
N LYS A 182 -14.89 -17.26 23.17
CA LYS A 182 -15.08 -18.45 22.31
C LYS A 182 -15.30 -18.09 20.84
N VAL A 183 -14.55 -17.09 20.37
CA VAL A 183 -14.65 -16.61 19.00
C VAL A 183 -14.14 -17.71 18.05
N GLU A 184 -14.77 -17.82 16.90
CA GLU A 184 -14.33 -18.72 15.83
C GLU A 184 -12.86 -18.43 15.46
N LYS A 185 -12.07 -19.48 15.18
CA LYS A 185 -10.60 -19.39 15.11
C LYS A 185 -10.12 -18.39 14.07
N GLU A 186 -10.80 -18.32 12.94
CA GLU A 186 -10.43 -17.42 11.85
C GLU A 186 -10.64 -15.96 12.24
N VAL A 187 -11.78 -15.65 12.88
CA VAL A 187 -12.07 -14.32 13.42
C VAL A 187 -11.13 -13.97 14.57
N ALA A 188 -10.88 -14.90 15.50
CA ALA A 188 -9.97 -14.67 16.64
C ALA A 188 -8.55 -14.29 16.19
N ASN A 189 -8.04 -14.93 15.14
CA ASN A 189 -6.73 -14.60 14.57
C ASN A 189 -6.70 -13.20 13.96
N LYS A 190 -7.72 -12.81 13.18
CA LYS A 190 -7.83 -11.45 12.62
C LYS A 190 -7.90 -10.39 13.72
N VAL A 191 -8.65 -10.65 14.80
CA VAL A 191 -8.76 -9.72 15.93
C VAL A 191 -7.43 -9.62 16.70
N LEU A 192 -6.76 -10.74 16.90
CA LEU A 192 -5.46 -10.78 17.57
C LEU A 192 -4.39 -10.02 16.79
N ASP A 193 -4.36 -10.16 15.46
CA ASP A 193 -3.41 -9.44 14.61
C ASP A 193 -3.71 -7.93 14.59
N GLY A 194 -4.98 -7.55 14.55
CA GLY A 194 -5.42 -6.16 14.70
C GLY A 194 -4.99 -5.55 16.04
N ALA A 195 -5.15 -6.31 17.14
CA ALA A 195 -4.77 -5.88 18.49
C ALA A 195 -3.25 -5.78 18.66
N LYS A 196 -2.50 -6.80 18.22
CA LYS A 196 -1.04 -6.79 18.17
C LYS A 196 -0.52 -5.59 17.39
N ALA A 197 -1.15 -5.26 16.27
CA ALA A 197 -0.79 -4.12 15.46
C ALA A 197 -1.08 -2.80 16.19
N ALA A 198 -2.28 -2.59 16.73
CA ALA A 198 -2.58 -1.37 17.49
C ALA A 198 -1.63 -1.15 18.69
N LEU A 199 -1.09 -2.25 19.22
CA LEU A 199 -0.12 -2.27 20.31
C LEU A 199 1.34 -2.06 19.90
N GLY A 200 1.64 -2.08 18.59
CA GLY A 200 3.01 -2.03 18.08
C GLY A 200 3.86 -3.25 18.46
N VAL A 201 3.21 -4.37 18.78
CA VAL A 201 3.84 -5.67 19.14
C VAL A 201 3.51 -6.77 18.12
N ALA A 202 2.80 -6.43 17.03
CA ALA A 202 2.66 -7.32 15.91
C ALA A 202 4.04 -7.65 15.37
N ASP A 203 4.34 -8.95 15.32
CA ASP A 203 5.34 -9.45 14.41
C ASP A 203 4.90 -8.96 13.03
N SER A 204 5.72 -8.14 12.41
CA SER A 204 5.31 -7.29 11.30
C SER A 204 4.86 -8.09 10.06
N GLY A 205 4.91 -9.43 10.10
CA GLY A 205 4.80 -10.33 8.95
C GLY A 205 5.95 -10.15 7.95
N LEU A 206 6.76 -9.11 8.14
CA LEU A 206 7.94 -8.81 7.37
C LEU A 206 9.00 -9.88 7.65
N PRO A 207 9.78 -10.26 6.63
CA PRO A 207 10.95 -11.08 6.80
C PRO A 207 11.91 -10.54 7.87
N ALA A 208 12.94 -11.35 8.17
CA ALA A 208 14.07 -10.94 9.01
C ALA A 208 14.56 -9.52 8.62
N ALA A 209 15.15 -8.81 9.59
CA ALA A 209 15.70 -7.48 9.34
C ALA A 209 16.51 -7.46 8.03
N PRO A 210 16.31 -6.45 7.15
CA PRO A 210 16.96 -6.42 5.85
C PRO A 210 18.47 -6.66 5.99
N GLN A 211 19.02 -7.56 5.19
CA GLN A 211 20.45 -7.79 5.15
C GLN A 211 21.11 -6.74 4.25
N ALA A 212 22.29 -6.29 4.64
CA ALA A 212 23.09 -5.36 3.83
C ALA A 212 23.52 -6.08 2.53
N LEU A 213 23.42 -5.38 1.41
CA LEU A 213 23.99 -5.84 0.14
C LEU A 213 25.52 -5.84 0.24
N ASP A 214 26.14 -7.01 0.06
CA ASP A 214 27.56 -7.13 -0.17
C ASP A 214 27.94 -6.27 -1.38
N ALA A 215 29.01 -5.48 -1.29
CA ALA A 215 29.47 -4.56 -2.35
C ALA A 215 29.83 -5.24 -3.70
N SER A 216 29.67 -6.56 -3.82
CA SER A 216 29.90 -7.37 -5.02
C SER A 216 28.66 -8.11 -5.53
N ALA A 217 27.53 -8.03 -4.82
CA ALA A 217 26.30 -8.69 -5.21
C ALA A 217 25.57 -7.85 -6.27
N ASP A 218 25.57 -8.35 -7.51
CA ASP A 218 24.73 -7.84 -8.59
C ASP A 218 23.27 -7.84 -8.13
N VAL A 219 22.52 -6.74 -8.34
CA VAL A 219 21.07 -6.65 -8.02
C VAL A 219 20.27 -7.79 -8.69
N LYS A 220 20.82 -8.41 -9.74
CA LYS A 220 20.29 -9.61 -10.41
C LYS A 220 20.29 -10.89 -9.56
N SER A 221 21.03 -10.97 -8.46
CA SER A 221 21.10 -12.16 -7.61
C SER A 221 19.99 -12.23 -6.54
N ILE A 222 19.23 -11.14 -6.37
CA ILE A 222 18.12 -11.06 -5.41
C ILE A 222 16.84 -11.49 -6.14
N VAL A 223 16.54 -12.78 -6.04
CA VAL A 223 15.44 -13.44 -6.79
C VAL A 223 14.16 -13.57 -5.95
N ASP A 224 14.18 -13.16 -4.68
CA ASP A 224 13.12 -13.47 -3.73
C ASP A 224 12.64 -12.24 -2.94
N ALA A 225 11.37 -11.87 -3.15
CA ALA A 225 10.70 -10.79 -2.43
C ALA A 225 10.59 -11.06 -0.91
N SER A 226 10.83 -12.30 -0.46
CA SER A 226 10.85 -12.66 0.95
C SER A 226 12.15 -12.27 1.67
N HIS A 227 13.15 -11.70 1.00
CA HIS A 227 14.39 -11.24 1.62
C HIS A 227 14.66 -9.79 1.22
N PRO A 228 14.10 -8.80 1.96
CA PRO A 228 14.28 -7.40 1.64
C PRO A 228 15.75 -7.02 1.86
N VAL A 229 16.22 -6.15 0.99
CA VAL A 229 17.61 -5.75 0.93
C VAL A 229 17.76 -4.32 1.39
N LEU A 230 18.72 -4.09 2.29
CA LEU A 230 19.02 -2.74 2.77
C LEU A 230 19.93 -2.02 1.79
N ILE A 231 19.47 -0.88 1.29
CA ILE A 231 20.28 0.04 0.49
C ILE A 231 20.87 1.10 1.43
N GLU A 232 22.14 0.93 1.79
CA GLU A 232 22.87 1.92 2.61
C GLU A 232 23.45 3.06 1.78
N ASP A 233 24.01 2.73 0.60
CA ASP A 233 24.53 3.72 -0.36
C ASP A 233 23.57 3.87 -1.56
N VAL A 234 22.75 4.91 -1.50
CA VAL A 234 21.78 5.26 -2.55
C VAL A 234 22.49 5.65 -3.86
N HIS A 235 23.68 6.25 -3.79
CA HIS A 235 24.42 6.66 -4.98
C HIS A 235 24.99 5.45 -5.72
N ALA A 236 25.63 4.53 -5.00
CA ALA A 236 26.14 3.29 -5.57
C ALA A 236 25.00 2.44 -6.15
N TRP A 237 23.88 2.31 -5.44
CA TRP A 237 22.72 1.59 -5.95
C TRP A 237 22.18 2.20 -7.24
N LYS A 238 21.96 3.53 -7.28
CA LYS A 238 21.51 4.22 -8.51
C LYS A 238 22.48 4.04 -9.67
N ALA A 239 23.79 4.06 -9.42
CA ALA A 239 24.81 3.85 -10.44
C ALA A 239 24.80 2.41 -11.01
N SER A 240 24.36 1.42 -10.23
CA SER A 240 24.21 0.03 -10.69
C SER A 240 22.94 -0.21 -11.53
N MET A 241 21.96 0.68 -11.46
CA MET A 241 20.68 0.49 -12.15
C MET A 241 20.81 0.73 -13.66
N GLN A 242 20.09 -0.06 -14.44
CA GLN A 242 19.92 0.21 -15.85
C GLN A 242 18.96 1.38 -16.05
N VAL A 243 19.40 2.37 -16.83
CA VAL A 243 18.54 3.49 -17.24
C VAL A 243 17.46 2.95 -18.17
N SER A 244 16.20 3.29 -17.89
CA SER A 244 15.08 2.91 -18.76
C SER A 244 15.19 3.57 -20.14
N SER A 245 14.53 2.99 -21.13
CA SER A 245 14.38 3.66 -22.42
C SER A 245 13.71 5.02 -22.24
N GLY A 246 14.21 6.03 -22.93
CA GLY A 246 13.58 7.35 -22.98
C GLY A 246 12.16 7.29 -23.55
N VAL A 247 11.37 8.32 -23.25
CA VAL A 247 10.03 8.52 -23.78
C VAL A 247 10.07 8.48 -25.31
N ARG A 248 9.08 7.83 -25.92
CA ARG A 248 8.84 7.92 -27.36
C ARG A 248 7.51 8.62 -27.59
N PRO A 249 7.43 9.48 -28.61
CA PRO A 249 6.18 10.14 -28.93
C PRO A 249 5.13 9.13 -29.39
N VAL A 250 3.89 9.27 -28.91
CA VAL A 250 2.74 8.45 -29.33
C VAL A 250 2.36 8.77 -30.77
N ARG A 251 2.57 10.02 -31.19
CA ARG A 251 2.42 10.51 -32.57
C ARG A 251 3.59 11.41 -32.92
N ASN A 252 4.06 11.37 -34.16
CA ASN A 252 5.15 12.24 -34.58
C ASN A 252 4.69 13.70 -34.56
N LEU A 253 5.58 14.61 -34.13
CA LEU A 253 5.26 16.04 -34.07
C LEU A 253 4.85 16.59 -35.46
N GLU A 254 5.44 16.05 -36.52
CA GLU A 254 5.13 16.38 -37.93
C GLU A 254 3.65 16.21 -38.27
N GLU A 255 2.94 15.29 -37.62
CA GLU A 255 1.49 15.08 -37.85
C GLU A 255 0.64 16.27 -37.37
N PHE A 256 1.17 17.09 -36.47
CA PHE A 256 0.51 18.29 -35.95
C PHE A 256 1.01 19.58 -36.62
N VAL A 257 2.06 19.50 -37.44
CA VAL A 257 2.55 20.64 -38.20
C VAL A 257 1.69 20.76 -39.47
N GLU A 258 0.71 21.65 -39.44
CA GLU A 258 0.17 22.15 -40.69
C GLU A 258 1.27 22.98 -41.37
N VAL A 259 1.82 22.44 -42.46
CA VAL A 259 2.68 23.22 -43.36
C VAL A 259 1.79 24.33 -43.93
N ALA A 260 1.87 25.50 -43.32
CA ALA A 260 1.29 26.72 -43.87
C ALA A 260 2.08 27.15 -45.11
N GLU A 261 2.07 26.32 -46.16
CA GLU A 261 2.33 26.77 -47.51
C GLU A 261 1.01 27.28 -48.09
N LYS A 262 0.77 28.58 -47.88
CA LYS A 262 0.29 29.49 -48.93
C LYS A 262 0.50 30.93 -48.47
N LEU A 263 1.50 31.55 -49.12
CA LEU A 263 1.66 33.00 -49.30
C LEU A 263 0.35 33.69 -49.68
#